data_AF-A0A351J3D5-F1
#
_entry.id   AF-A0A351J3D5-F1
#
_cell.length_a   1.000
_cell.length_b   1.000
_cell.length_c   1.000
_cell.angle_alpha   90.00
_cell.angle_beta   90.00
_cell.angle_gamma   90.00
#
_symmetry.space_group_name_H-M   'P 1'
#
loop_
_entity.id
_entity.type
_entity.pdbx_description
1 polymer ?
#
loop_
_entity_poly.entity_id
_entity_poly.type
_entity_poly.pdbx_seq_one_letter_code
_entity_poly.pdbx_strand_id
1 'polypeptide(L)' 'MDGNGRWAQRQGLPRTTGHVHGVDTMRDIVKACVRLEIPYSTYYAFSTENWRRSDDEVGFLMNLFLTRLPALA' A
#
# COMPACT_ATOMS: atom_id res chain seq x y z
N MET A 1 -2.37 6.01 -0.47
CA MET A 1 -1.06 6.62 -0.18
C MET A 1 -0.34 6.83 -1.51
N ASP A 2 0.07 8.06 -1.81
CA ASP A 2 0.74 8.39 -3.07
C ASP A 2 2.27 8.46 -2.90
N GLY A 3 3.00 8.32 -3.99
CA GLY A 3 4.46 8.49 -4.03
C GLY A 3 5.27 7.21 -3.92
N ASN A 4 4.66 6.06 -3.62
CA ASN A 4 5.34 4.75 -3.51
C ASN A 4 6.21 4.42 -4.73
N GLY A 5 5.64 4.53 -5.94
CA GLY A 5 6.38 4.29 -7.18
C GLY A 5 7.53 5.29 -7.41
N ARG A 6 7.32 6.57 -7.06
CA ARG A 6 8.36 7.62 -7.17
C ARG A 6 9.48 7.40 -6.16
N TRP A 7 9.15 6.97 -4.94
CA TRP A 7 10.11 6.63 -3.91
C TRP A 7 11.03 5.49 -4.39
N ALA A 8 10.47 4.40 -4.92
CA ALA A 8 11.25 3.29 -5.45
C ALA A 8 12.17 3.71 -6.60
N GLN A 9 11.65 4.49 -7.56
CA GLN A 9 12.44 5.00 -8.69
C GLN A 9 13.63 5.85 -8.24
N ARG A 10 13.46 6.72 -7.23
CA ARG A 10 14.57 7.52 -6.67
C ARG A 10 15.66 6.68 -6.00
N GLN A 11 15.35 5.45 -5.63
CA GLN A 11 16.28 4.49 -5.03
C GLN A 11 16.86 3.50 -6.07
N GLY A 12 16.50 3.63 -7.36
CA GLY A 12 16.89 2.66 -8.39
C GLY A 12 16.19 1.30 -8.26
N LEU A 13 15.06 1.25 -7.54
CA LEU A 13 14.33 0.01 -7.24
C LEU A 13 13.09 -0.16 -8.14
N PRO A 14 12.63 -1.41 -8.35
CA PRO A 14 11.34 -1.67 -9.00
C PRO A 14 10.18 -0.99 -8.26
N ARG A 15 9.19 -0.47 -9.01
CA ARG A 15 8.01 0.21 -8.46
C ARG A 15 7.25 -0.62 -7.41
N THR A 16 7.19 -1.93 -7.62
CA THR A 16 6.59 -2.92 -6.70
C THR A 16 7.19 -2.86 -5.31
N THR A 17 8.50 -2.63 -5.19
CA THR A 17 9.20 -2.44 -3.90
C THR A 17 8.63 -1.25 -3.13
N GLY A 18 8.33 -0.16 -3.83
CA GLY A 18 7.71 1.02 -3.23
C GLY A 18 6.32 0.74 -2.68
N HIS A 19 5.55 -0.15 -3.32
CA HIS A 19 4.24 -0.56 -2.83
C HIS A 19 4.34 -1.40 -1.55
N VAL A 20 5.32 -2.29 -1.46
CA VAL A 20 5.62 -3.04 -0.22
C VAL A 20 5.97 -2.08 0.91
N HIS A 21 6.91 -1.16 0.66
CA HIS A 21 7.29 -0.13 1.63
C HIS A 21 6.10 0.72 2.08
N GLY A 22 5.22 1.08 1.14
CA GLY A 22 3.99 1.81 1.43
C GLY A 22 3.07 1.05 2.40
N VAL A 23 2.92 -0.27 2.24
CA VAL A 23 2.12 -1.09 3.16
C VAL A 23 2.73 -1.14 4.56
N ASP A 24 4.05 -1.31 4.66
CA ASP A 24 4.74 -1.33 5.95
C ASP A 24 4.62 0.04 6.65
N THR A 25 4.74 1.14 5.89
CA THR A 25 4.49 2.50 6.38
C THR A 25 3.05 2.66 6.87
N MET A 26 2.05 2.17 6.12
CA MET A 26 0.64 2.18 6.55
C MET A 26 0.45 1.45 7.87
N ARG A 27 1.10 0.30 8.05
CA ARG A 27 1.02 -0.49 9.29
C ARG A 27 1.53 0.31 10.48
N ASP A 28 2.62 1.05 10.32
CA ASP A 28 3.16 1.89 11.40
C ASP A 28 2.27 3.09 11.72
N ILE A 29 1.64 3.69 10.72
CA ILE A 29 0.63 4.74 10.92
C ILE A 29 -0.59 4.17 11.67
N VAL A 30 -1.12 3.02 11.28
CA VAL A 30 -2.24 2.36 11.97
C VAL A 30 -1.88 2.09 13.44
N LYS A 31 -0.69 1.55 13.71
CA LYS A 31 -0.20 1.36 15.10
C LYS A 31 -0.12 2.68 15.88
N ALA A 32 0.30 3.77 15.22
CA ALA A 32 0.34 5.08 15.83
C ALA A 32 -1.07 5.61 16.14
N CYS A 33 -2.02 5.46 15.22
CA CYS A 33 -3.43 5.79 15.46
C CYS A 33 -3.99 5.06 16.67
N VAL A 34 -3.70 3.76 16.82
CA VAL A 34 -4.11 2.96 17.98
C VAL A 34 -3.52 3.52 19.28
N ARG A 35 -2.20 3.81 19.31
CA ARG A 35 -1.55 4.40 20.50
C ARG A 35 -2.08 5.78 20.88
N LEU A 36 -2.53 6.55 19.89
CA LEU A 36 -3.05 7.90 20.06
C LEU A 36 -4.58 7.92 20.24
N GLU A 37 -5.21 6.76 20.38
CA GLU A 37 -6.67 6.62 20.56
C GLU A 37 -7.47 7.29 19.44
N ILE A 38 -6.93 7.31 18.21
CA ILE A 38 -7.63 7.82 17.03
C ILE A 38 -8.69 6.78 16.63
N PRO A 39 -9.99 7.09 16.72
CA PRO A 39 -11.04 6.08 16.60
C PRO A 39 -11.25 5.58 15.17
N TYR A 40 -10.91 6.38 14.17
CA TYR A 40 -11.09 6.04 12.76
C TYR A 40 -9.92 6.52 11.92
N SER A 41 -9.46 5.68 11.00
CA SER A 41 -8.52 6.07 9.95
C SER A 41 -8.89 5.36 8.64
N THR A 42 -9.02 6.12 7.56
CA THR A 42 -9.42 5.62 6.25
C THR A 42 -8.26 5.80 5.28
N TYR A 43 -7.87 4.72 4.58
CA TYR A 43 -6.74 4.74 3.66
C TYR A 43 -7.22 4.49 2.23
N TYR A 44 -6.86 5.40 1.33
CA TYR A 44 -7.11 5.18 -0.08
C TYR A 44 -5.97 4.34 -0.69
N ALA A 45 -6.23 3.03 -0.79
CA ALA A 45 -5.23 2.04 -1.22
C ALA A 45 -5.25 1.77 -2.73
N PHE A 46 -6.41 1.84 -3.38
CA PHE A 46 -6.59 1.57 -4.80
C PHE A 46 -7.77 2.36 -5.36
N SER A 47 -7.59 3.01 -6.51
CA SER A 47 -8.62 3.80 -7.20
C SER A 47 -9.13 3.13 -8.49
N THR A 48 -10.24 3.61 -9.03
CA THR A 48 -10.75 3.21 -10.34
C THR A 48 -9.73 3.43 -11.47
N GLU A 49 -8.93 4.48 -11.38
CA GLU A 49 -7.90 4.81 -12.37
C GLU A 49 -6.69 3.88 -12.27
N ASN A 50 -6.49 3.17 -11.16
CA ASN A 50 -5.37 2.23 -11.02
C ASN A 50 -5.53 1.00 -11.90
N TRP A 51 -6.75 0.71 -12.37
CA TRP A 51 -7.01 -0.30 -13.41
C TRP A 51 -6.41 0.05 -14.77
N ARG A 52 -6.04 1.31 -15.01
CA ARG A 52 -5.38 1.73 -16.26
C ARG A 52 -3.87 1.48 -16.28
N ARG A 53 -3.31 0.91 -15.20
CA ARG A 53 -1.88 0.52 -15.14
C ARG A 53 -1.69 -0.83 -15.84
N SER A 54 -0.44 -1.27 -15.97
CA SER A 54 -0.16 -2.59 -16.56
C SER A 54 -0.76 -3.71 -15.71
N ASP A 55 -1.17 -4.79 -16.37
CA ASP A 55 -1.74 -5.98 -15.72
C ASP A 55 -0.78 -6.56 -14.67
N ASP A 56 0.53 -6.54 -14.92
CA ASP A 56 1.55 -6.95 -13.96
C ASP A 56 1.54 -6.09 -12.67
N GLU A 57 1.42 -4.76 -12.80
CA GLU A 57 1.38 -3.87 -11.63
C GLU A 57 0.07 -4.06 -10.86
N VAL A 58 -1.06 -4.22 -11.56
CA VAL A 58 -2.36 -4.48 -10.94
C VAL A 58 -2.37 -5.83 -10.22
N GLY A 59 -1.91 -6.90 -10.88
CA GLY A 59 -1.82 -8.24 -10.30
C GLY A 59 -0.94 -8.27 -9.06
N PHE A 60 0.21 -7.58 -9.10
CA PHE A 60 1.06 -7.41 -7.94
C PHE A 60 0.34 -6.72 -6.77
N LEU A 61 -0.39 -5.63 -7.03
CA LEU A 61 -1.13 -4.90 -6.00
C LEU A 61 -2.22 -5.77 -5.36
N MET A 62 -2.97 -6.53 -6.15
CA MET A 62 -4.01 -7.43 -5.64
C MET A 62 -3.42 -8.55 -4.78
N ASN A 63 -2.32 -9.17 -5.23
CA ASN A 63 -1.61 -10.16 -4.43
C ASN A 63 -1.08 -9.58 -3.12
N LEU A 64 -0.58 -8.33 -3.16
CA LEU A 64 -0.13 -7.63 -1.97
C LEU A 64 -1.28 -7.42 -0.97
N PHE A 65 -2.48 -7.06 -1.42
CA PHE A 65 -3.65 -6.95 -0.55
C PHE A 65 -4.02 -8.30 0.09
N LEU A 66 -4.09 -9.36 -0.71
CA LEU A 66 -4.40 -10.70 -0.22
C LEU A 66 -3.38 -11.22 0.81
N THR A 67 -2.10 -10.87 0.65
CA THR A 67 -1.03 -11.32 1.55
C THR A 67 -0.97 -10.50 2.85
N ARG A 68 -1.38 -9.23 2.81
CA ARG A 68 -1.15 -8.26 3.91
C ARG A 68 -2.39 -7.96 4.72
N LEU A 69 -3.57 -8.19 4.18
CA LEU A 69 -4.80 -8.21 4.96
C LEU A 69 -4.89 -9.59 5.63
N PRO A 70 -5.15 -9.65 6.95
CA PRO A 70 -5.45 -10.93 7.57
C PRO A 70 -6.64 -11.55 6.85
N ALA A 71 -6.59 -12.86 6.59
CA ALA A 71 -7.79 -13.59 6.24
C ALA A 71 -8.83 -13.29 7.34
N LEU A 72 -9.99 -12.78 6.95
CA LEU A 72 -11.13 -12.67 7.85
C LEU A 72 -11.48 -14.11 8.24
N ALA A 73 -10.97 -14.55 9.39
CA ALA A 73 -11.31 -15.79 10.06
C ALA A 73 -11.90 -15.43 11.43
#